data_AF-X6CH50-F1
#
_entry.id   AF-X6CH50-F1
#
_cell.length_a   1.000
_cell.length_b   1.000
_cell.length_c   1.000
_cell.angle_alpha   90.00
_cell.angle_beta   90.00
_cell.angle_gamma   90.00
#
_symmetry.space_group_name_H-M   'P 1'
#
loop_
_entity.id
_entity.type
_entity.pdbx_description
1 polymer ?
#
loop_
_entity_poly.entity_id
_entity_poly.type
_entity_poly.pdbx_seq_one_letter_code
_entity_poly.pdbx_strand_id
1 'polypeptide(L)'
;MQIFDRIDSLIGADDCRAAIEEARALLLRFEQRSDALTHAIDDFLLDLITLAFIVECYGRGFELLARTLARRRLAKVRLLSEGVDSAREK
;
A
#
# COMPACT_ATOMS: atom_id res chain seq x y z
N MET A 1 12.98 -4.74 2.26
CA MET A 1 12.63 -3.86 3.41
C MET A 1 12.43 -2.41 2.98
N GLN A 2 13.44 -1.72 2.42
CA GLN A 2 13.39 -0.29 2.07
C GLN A 2 12.19 0.17 1.22
N ILE A 3 11.64 -0.69 0.35
CA ILE A 3 10.49 -0.34 -0.50
C ILE A 3 9.21 -0.17 0.34
N PHE A 4 8.98 -1.06 1.31
CA PHE A 4 7.81 -0.97 2.17
C PHE A 4 7.89 0.21 3.13
N ASP A 5 9.10 0.56 3.60
CA ASP A 5 9.31 1.76 4.42
C ASP A 5 9.03 3.04 3.61
N ARG A 6 9.40 3.05 2.32
CA ARG A 6 9.06 4.13 1.39
C ARG A 6 7.54 4.23 1.18
N ILE A 7 6.86 3.10 0.96
CA ILE A 7 5.40 3.09 0.81
C ILE A 7 4.69 3.54 2.10
N ASP A 8 5.19 3.16 3.28
CA ASP A 8 4.62 3.63 4.56
C ASP A 8 4.73 5.15 4.70
N SER A 9 5.83 5.73 4.24
CA SER A 9 6.02 7.19 4.21
C SER A 9 5.01 7.88 3.29
N LEU A 10 4.66 7.26 2.16
CA LEU A 10 3.65 7.80 1.22
C LEU A 10 2.24 7.86 1.81
N ILE A 11 1.89 6.98 2.75
CA ILE A 11 0.60 7.03 3.47
C ILE A 11 0.45 8.32 4.28
N GLY A 12 1.57 8.93 4.69
CA GLY A 12 1.62 10.20 5.42
C GLY A 12 1.76 11.44 4.55
N ALA A 13 1.86 11.30 3.23
CA ALA A 13 2.16 12.42 2.35
C ALA A 13 0.98 13.40 2.22
N ASP A 14 1.31 14.68 2.03
CA ASP A 14 0.32 15.72 1.79
C ASP A 14 -0.31 15.60 0.39
N ASP A 15 0.50 15.28 -0.62
CA ASP A 15 0.04 15.04 -1.98
C ASP A 15 -0.40 13.59 -2.16
N CYS A 16 -1.69 13.36 -1.90
CA CYS A 16 -2.28 12.02 -2.00
C CYS A 16 -2.21 11.46 -3.43
N ARG A 17 -2.33 12.31 -4.46
CA ARG A 17 -2.29 11.85 -5.86
C ARG A 17 -0.90 11.36 -6.23
N ALA A 18 0.13 12.14 -5.95
CA ALA A 18 1.51 11.73 -6.18
C ALA A 18 1.85 10.46 -5.38
N ALA A 19 1.38 10.37 -4.13
CA ALA A 19 1.59 9.21 -3.29
C ALA A 19 0.97 7.91 -3.84
N ILE A 20 -0.23 7.98 -4.41
CA ILE A 20 -0.89 6.81 -5.04
C ILE A 20 -0.10 6.33 -6.25
N GLU A 21 0.29 7.24 -7.15
CA GLU A 21 1.02 6.88 -8.37
C GLU A 21 2.39 6.28 -8.04
N GLU A 22 3.10 6.86 -7.08
CA GLU A 22 4.38 6.33 -6.64
C GLU A 22 4.24 4.98 -5.95
N ALA A 23 3.25 4.79 -5.08
CA ALA A 23 2.99 3.51 -4.45
C ALA A 23 2.67 2.42 -5.48
N ARG A 24 1.83 2.73 -6.48
CA ARG A 24 1.52 1.82 -7.60
C ARG A 24 2.80 1.45 -8.36
N ALA A 25 3.61 2.44 -8.74
CA ALA A 25 4.87 2.20 -9.46
C ALA A 25 5.85 1.32 -8.66
N LEU A 26 5.94 1.51 -7.34
CA LEU A 26 6.76 0.67 -6.47
C LEU A 26 6.23 -0.76 -6.39
N LEU A 27 4.91 -0.94 -6.36
CA LEU A 27 4.24 -2.24 -6.19
C LEU A 27 4.18 -3.08 -7.46
N LEU A 28 4.25 -2.48 -8.66
CA LEU A 28 4.31 -3.18 -9.95
C LEU A 28 5.36 -4.31 -9.99
N ARG A 29 6.48 -4.17 -9.27
CA ARG A 29 7.54 -5.19 -9.22
C ARG A 29 7.15 -6.48 -8.48
N PHE A 30 6.04 -6.44 -7.74
CA PHE A 30 5.50 -7.56 -6.97
C PHE A 30 4.25 -8.17 -7.62
N GLU A 31 3.64 -7.48 -8.59
CA GLU A 31 2.55 -8.04 -9.37
C GLU A 31 2.99 -9.33 -10.07
N GLN A 32 2.06 -10.27 -10.23
CA GLN A 32 2.27 -11.57 -10.88
C GLN A 32 3.17 -12.56 -10.12
N ARG A 33 3.66 -12.21 -8.92
CA ARG A 33 4.38 -13.18 -8.06
C ARG A 33 3.45 -14.25 -7.48
N SER A 34 2.20 -13.89 -7.13
CA SER A 34 1.11 -14.80 -6.77
C SER A 34 -0.23 -14.08 -6.76
N ASP A 35 -1.34 -14.79 -6.98
CA ASP A 35 -2.69 -14.20 -6.96
C ASP A 35 -3.03 -13.58 -5.60
N ALA A 36 -2.62 -14.24 -4.51
CA ALA A 36 -2.81 -13.72 -3.16
C ALA A 36 -2.08 -12.39 -2.93
N LEU A 37 -0.87 -12.24 -3.48
CA LEU A 37 -0.12 -10.99 -3.38
C LEU A 37 -0.74 -9.90 -4.27
N THR A 38 -1.15 -10.23 -5.50
CA THR A 38 -1.84 -9.30 -6.41
C THR A 38 -3.11 -8.74 -5.74
N HIS A 39 -3.96 -9.60 -5.17
CA HIS A 39 -5.16 -9.16 -4.46
C HIS A 39 -4.84 -8.31 -3.22
N ALA A 40 -3.77 -8.64 -2.48
CA ALA A 40 -3.36 -7.83 -1.33
C ALA A 40 -2.85 -6.44 -1.76
N ILE A 41 -2.21 -6.33 -2.92
CA ILE A 41 -1.78 -5.06 -3.52
C ILE A 41 -3.00 -4.23 -3.94
N ASP A 42 -3.98 -4.85 -4.59
CA ASP A 42 -5.22 -4.17 -4.98
C ASP A 42 -5.99 -3.63 -3.76
N ASP A 43 -6.15 -4.45 -2.72
CA ASP A 43 -6.75 -4.05 -1.44
C ASP A 43 -6.02 -2.83 -0.83
N PHE A 44 -4.69 -2.85 -0.84
CA PHE A 44 -3.89 -1.74 -0.31
C PHE A 44 -4.07 -0.46 -1.12
N LEU A 45 -4.06 -0.54 -2.45
CA LEU A 45 -4.25 0.62 -3.33
C LEU A 45 -5.66 1.21 -3.17
N LEU A 46 -6.68 0.37 -2.99
CA LEU A 46 -8.05 0.82 -2.72
C LEU A 46 -8.15 1.59 -1.40
N ASP A 47 -7.52 1.09 -0.33
CA ASP A 47 -7.46 1.80 0.96
C ASP A 47 -6.70 3.13 0.86
N LEU A 48 -5.65 3.20 0.03
CA LEU A 48 -4.89 4.44 -0.22
C LEU A 48 -5.71 5.47 -1.03
N ILE A 49 -6.48 5.03 -2.02
CA ILE A 49 -7.43 5.89 -2.75
C ILE A 49 -8.55 6.37 -1.82
N THR A 50 -9.02 5.51 -0.92
CA THR A 50 -10.04 5.87 0.08
C THR A 50 -9.51 6.93 1.04
N LEU A 51 -8.25 6.83 1.46
CA LEU A 51 -7.57 7.87 2.24
C LEU A 51 -7.55 9.20 1.48
N ALA A 52 -7.15 9.20 0.20
CA ALA A 52 -7.14 10.40 -0.63
C ALA A 52 -8.54 11.03 -0.73
N PHE A 53 -9.57 10.21 -0.99
CA PHE A 53 -10.96 10.65 -1.04
C PHE A 53 -11.40 11.29 0.29
N ILE A 54 -11.06 10.69 1.43
CA ILE A 54 -11.40 11.24 2.76
C ILE A 54 -10.75 12.61 2.96
N VAL A 55 -9.46 12.73 2.64
CA VAL A 55 -8.71 13.99 2.77
C VAL A 55 -9.26 15.07 1.84
N GLU A 56 -9.56 14.72 0.59
CA GLU A 56 -10.10 15.65 -0.40
C GLU A 56 -11.52 16.13 -0.05
N CYS A 57 -12.40 15.24 0.41
CA CYS A 57 -13.81 15.56 0.64
C CYS A 57 -14.12 16.09 2.06
N TYR A 58 -13.36 15.64 3.07
CA TYR A 58 -13.68 15.91 4.49
C TYR A 58 -12.52 16.57 5.24
N GLY A 59 -11.38 16.78 4.57
CA GLY A 59 -10.17 17.34 5.18
C GLY A 59 -9.43 16.33 6.07
N ARG A 60 -8.28 16.78 6.60
CA ARG A 60 -7.35 15.92 7.34
C ARG A 60 -7.84 15.43 8.71
N GLY A 61 -8.96 15.94 9.22
CA GLY A 61 -9.50 15.55 10.52
C GLY A 61 -9.96 14.09 10.60
N PHE A 62 -10.22 13.44 9.47
CA PHE A 62 -10.76 12.08 9.39
C PHE A 62 -9.77 11.04 8.87
N GLU A 63 -8.52 11.44 8.59
CA GLU A 63 -7.56 10.61 7.85
C GLU A 63 -6.85 9.55 8.71
N LEU A 64 -6.85 9.70 10.04
CA LEU A 64 -6.11 8.82 10.96
C LEU A 64 -6.50 7.35 10.82
N LEU A 65 -7.81 7.07 10.78
CA LEU A 65 -8.32 5.70 10.67
C LEU A 65 -8.03 5.12 9.28
N ALA A 66 -8.17 5.91 8.23
CA ALA A 66 -7.85 5.50 6.86
C ALA A 66 -6.36 5.19 6.69
N ARG A 67 -5.46 6.02 7.25
CA ARG A 67 -4.03 5.72 7.32
C ARG A 67 -3.75 4.42 8.06
N THR A 68 -4.44 4.19 9.17
CA THR A 68 -4.29 2.95 9.96
C THR A 68 -4.70 1.73 9.16
N LEU A 69 -5.79 1.81 8.39
CA LEU A 69 -6.24 0.73 7.50
C LEU A 69 -5.21 0.47 6.39
N ALA A 70 -4.76 1.52 5.70
CA ALA A 70 -3.74 1.41 4.66
C ALA A 70 -2.45 0.75 5.18
N ARG A 71 -1.97 1.13 6.38
CA ARG A 71 -0.80 0.50 7.02
C ARG A 71 -1.00 -0.97 7.34
N ARG A 72 -2.19 -1.37 7.79
CA ARG A 72 -2.52 -2.78 8.04
C ARG A 72 -2.52 -3.59 6.74
N ARG A 73 -3.05 -3.04 5.64
CA ARG A 73 -2.96 -3.67 4.32
C ARG A 73 -1.53 -3.76 3.81
N LEU A 74 -0.73 -2.70 4.00
CA LEU A 74 0.69 -2.72 3.64
C LEU A 74 1.46 -3.82 4.38
N ALA A 75 1.20 -4.02 5.67
CA ALA A 75 1.80 -5.11 6.44
C ALA A 75 1.46 -6.49 5.85
N LYS A 76 0.21 -6.69 5.39
CA LYS A 76 -0.21 -7.92 4.70
C LYS A 76 0.54 -8.11 3.36
N VAL A 77 0.67 -7.05 2.55
CA VAL A 77 1.45 -7.09 1.29
C VAL A 77 2.89 -7.49 1.58
N ARG A 78 3.52 -6.89 2.61
CA ARG A 78 4.88 -7.22 3.01
C ARG A 78 5.03 -8.70 3.38
N LEU A 79 4.17 -9.23 4.24
CA LEU A 79 4.19 -10.64 4.64
C LEU A 79 4.06 -11.59 3.45
N LEU A 80 3.13 -11.31 2.53
CA LEU A 80 2.91 -12.14 1.34
C LEU A 80 4.07 -12.04 0.35
N SER A 81 4.74 -10.89 0.25
CA SER A 81 5.93 -10.73 -0.60
C SER A 81 7.12 -11.54 -0.10
N GLU A 82 7.37 -11.56 1.21
CA GLU A 82 8.46 -12.31 1.85
C GLU A 82 8.19 -13.83 1.79
N GLY A 83 6.92 -14.25 1.94
CA GLY A 83 6.51 -15.65 1.83
C GLY A 83 6.73 -16.26 0.44
N VAL A 84 6.51 -15.48 -0.63
CA VAL A 84 6.77 -15.92 -2.02
C VAL A 84 8.27 -16.11 -2.28
N ASP A 85 9.11 -15.23 -1.73
CA ASP A 85 10.56 -15.32 -1.91
C ASP A 85 11.12 -16.60 -1.25
N SER A 86 10.63 -16.99 -0.06
CA SER A 86 11.05 -18.25 0.59
C SER A 86 10.58 -19.53 -0.12
N ALA A 87 9.49 -19.45 -0.89
CA ALA A 87 8.96 -20.59 -1.66
C ALA A 87 9.72 -20.82 -2.97
N ARG A 88 10.43 -19.81 -3.49
CA ARG A 88 11.26 -19.92 -4.70
C ARG A 88 12.70 -20.39 -4.43
N GLU A 89 13.17 -20.29 -3.18
CA GLU A 89 14.52 -20.73 -2.76
C GLU A 89 14.60 -22.22 -2.36
N LYS A 90 13.49 -22.98 -2.45
CA LYS A 90 13.43 -24.43 -2.23
C LYS A 90 13.18 -25.18 -3.53
#